data_AF-H3H755-F1
#
_entry.id   AF-H3H755-F1
#
_cell.length_a   1.000
_cell.length_b   1.000
_cell.length_c   1.000
_cell.angle_alpha   90.00
_cell.angle_beta   90.00
_cell.angle_gamma   90.00
#
_symmetry.space_group_name_H-M   'P 1'
#
loop_
_entity.id
_entity.type
_entity.pdbx_description
1 polymer ?
#
loop_
_entity_poly.entity_id
_entity_poly.type
_entity_poly.pdbx_seq_one_letter_code
_entity_poly.pdbx_strand_id
1 'polypeptide(L)'
;MSLPVTSWKRFACDLHDGRIEQICILSDVERMTCEAEELNQLISEGADALSAKSKKERFDEQGWDSLKASPFYKVLREYKNVLPDDIPAELPQDKGVQHEIDLVPETKYCVTQQWPLPREQAKAIDDFFESRRKAGQVRESKTLHSAPTFCVKKPQGGWRIVHAYNKLNDATVPAQTPIPRKDVIIDSMTSSTIFSTLDLRDGFYQILMRESDIPLTAVSTPSGMLWEWLVMPQGLKNAPATFNRCVTHLLRSVRDFAPSYFDDVFIHSRAVNGKSDVEMHTEHLRKLLELMRKHKLYVNLKKCIFGATEIPVLRCLVGKNGVLPGPGKELWQFIGLATYLCKYVSNYAGKIRPLSQLLKKEAACEWTADCQQAFKAVNQGLAEAPILAVADQNRPFHVVEYKPGRLNVVANAPFA
;
A
#
# COMPACT_ATOMS: atom_id res chain seq x y z
N MET A 1 -21.15 16.14 24.97
CA MET A 1 -22.50 16.59 25.39
C MET A 1 -23.52 15.64 24.77
N SER A 2 -24.41 15.04 25.56
CA SER A 2 -25.53 14.26 24.99
C SER A 2 -26.57 15.22 24.43
N LEU A 3 -26.83 15.13 23.12
CA LEU A 3 -27.83 15.97 22.46
C LEU A 3 -29.26 15.52 22.87
N PRO A 4 -30.23 16.45 22.98
CA PRO A 4 -31.59 16.11 23.39
C PRO A 4 -32.30 15.27 22.33
N VAL A 5 -32.81 14.10 22.76
CA VAL A 5 -33.55 13.17 21.91
C VAL A 5 -35.02 13.61 21.83
N THR A 6 -35.52 13.88 20.61
CA THR A 6 -36.94 14.21 20.38
C THR A 6 -37.71 12.97 19.94
N SER A 7 -38.95 12.80 20.42
CA SER A 7 -39.77 11.65 20.03
C SER A 7 -40.33 11.81 18.61
N TRP A 8 -40.44 10.70 17.87
CA TRP A 8 -40.98 10.67 16.50
C TRP A 8 -42.35 11.33 16.36
N LYS A 9 -43.23 11.14 17.37
CA LYS A 9 -44.55 11.76 17.39
C LYS A 9 -44.47 13.29 17.38
N ARG A 10 -43.51 13.86 18.11
CA ARG A 10 -43.32 15.31 18.20
C ARG A 10 -42.71 15.88 16.93
N PHE A 11 -41.69 15.21 16.37
CA PHE A 11 -41.10 15.55 15.07
C PHE A 11 -42.12 15.51 13.93
N ALA A 12 -42.97 14.48 13.87
CA ALA A 12 -44.01 14.36 12.85
C ALA A 12 -45.09 15.46 12.98
N CYS A 13 -45.46 15.85 14.21
CA CYS A 13 -46.37 16.98 14.42
C CYS A 13 -45.73 18.31 14.00
N ASP A 14 -44.47 18.55 14.37
CA ASP A 14 -43.77 19.79 14.02
C ASP A 14 -43.50 19.92 12.51
N LEU A 15 -43.31 18.80 11.81
CA LEU A 15 -43.23 18.75 10.34
C LEU A 15 -44.59 19.01 9.68
N HIS A 16 -45.65 18.38 10.20
CA HIS A 16 -47.02 18.54 9.68
C HIS A 16 -47.55 19.97 9.89
N ASP A 17 -47.20 20.60 11.01
CA ASP A 17 -47.65 21.95 11.37
C ASP A 17 -46.81 23.07 10.70
N GLY A 18 -45.92 22.71 9.77
CA GLY A 18 -45.08 23.66 9.03
C GLY A 18 -44.01 24.36 9.86
N ARG A 19 -43.77 23.91 11.10
CA ARG A 19 -42.74 24.45 12.00
C ARG A 19 -41.33 23.98 11.65
N ILE A 20 -41.22 22.92 10.84
CA ILE A 20 -39.98 22.44 10.24
C ILE A 20 -40.08 22.70 8.74
N GLU A 21 -39.52 23.83 8.28
CA GLU A 21 -39.57 24.25 6.87
C GLU A 21 -38.61 23.45 5.97
N GLN A 22 -37.56 22.84 6.53
CA GLN A 22 -36.53 22.12 5.78
C GLN A 22 -36.02 20.89 6.55
N ILE A 23 -35.84 19.78 5.84
CA ILE A 23 -35.19 18.57 6.34
C ILE A 23 -33.92 18.35 5.53
N CYS A 24 -32.75 18.43 6.18
CA CYS A 24 -31.49 17.98 5.61
C CYS A 24 -31.10 16.64 6.23
N ILE A 25 -30.86 15.63 5.38
CA ILE A 25 -30.26 14.38 5.82
C ILE A 25 -28.75 14.60 5.81
N LEU A 26 -28.18 14.94 6.96
CA LEU A 26 -26.73 14.88 7.14
C LEU A 26 -26.37 13.43 7.43
N SER A 27 -25.87 12.73 6.41
CA SER A 27 -24.98 11.59 6.66
C SER A 27 -23.73 12.18 7.29
N ASP A 28 -23.56 11.96 8.59
CA ASP A 28 -22.44 12.41 9.43
C ASP A 28 -21.21 12.73 8.58
N VAL A 29 -20.78 14.00 8.54
CA VAL A 29 -19.58 14.37 7.77
C VAL A 29 -18.36 13.65 8.35
N GLU A 30 -18.31 13.44 9.68
CA GLU A 30 -17.26 12.66 10.36
C GLU A 30 -17.36 11.15 10.08
N ARG A 31 -18.57 10.59 9.99
CA ARG A 31 -18.77 9.19 9.60
C ARG A 31 -18.59 9.01 8.11
N MET A 32 -18.81 10.03 7.27
CA MET A 32 -18.51 10.02 5.85
C MET A 32 -17.03 10.26 5.59
N THR A 33 -16.31 11.06 6.37
CA THR A 33 -14.85 11.11 6.30
C THR A 33 -14.27 9.81 6.85
N CYS A 34 -14.79 9.27 7.94
CA CYS A 34 -14.34 7.98 8.50
C CYS A 34 -14.74 6.79 7.60
N GLU A 35 -15.93 6.79 6.98
CA GLU A 35 -16.37 5.76 6.02
C GLU A 35 -15.73 5.98 4.65
N ALA A 36 -15.46 7.21 4.21
CA ALA A 36 -14.68 7.47 3.00
C ALA A 36 -13.19 7.22 3.24
N GLU A 37 -12.67 7.36 4.46
CA GLU A 37 -11.32 6.95 4.87
C GLU A 37 -11.25 5.43 4.99
N GLU A 38 -12.23 4.77 5.60
CA GLU A 38 -12.36 3.31 5.63
C GLU A 38 -12.59 2.75 4.22
N LEU A 39 -13.38 3.42 3.38
CA LEU A 39 -13.56 3.06 1.98
C LEU A 39 -12.31 3.37 1.19
N ASN A 40 -11.59 4.48 1.44
CA ASN A 40 -10.29 4.81 0.82
C ASN A 40 -9.19 3.83 1.27
N GLN A 41 -9.27 3.32 2.50
CA GLN A 41 -8.40 2.32 3.07
C GLN A 41 -8.72 0.94 2.49
N LEU A 42 -10.00 0.57 2.39
CA LEU A 42 -10.49 -0.59 1.62
C LEU A 42 -10.19 -0.43 0.11
N ILE A 43 -10.12 0.80 -0.39
CA ILE A 43 -9.78 1.12 -1.79
C ILE A 43 -8.28 0.89 -2.02
N SER A 44 -7.45 1.34 -1.07
CA SER A 44 -6.01 1.11 -1.06
C SER A 44 -5.68 -0.37 -0.86
N GLU A 45 -6.37 -1.06 0.06
CA GLU A 45 -6.20 -2.49 0.33
C GLU A 45 -6.78 -3.37 -0.78
N GLY A 46 -7.83 -2.90 -1.45
CA GLY A 46 -8.48 -3.58 -2.56
C GLY A 46 -7.70 -3.47 -3.87
N ALA A 47 -6.93 -2.39 -4.05
CA ALA A 47 -6.03 -2.23 -5.19
C ALA A 47 -4.98 -3.37 -5.26
N ASP A 48 -4.65 -3.94 -4.10
CA ASP A 48 -3.87 -5.18 -4.01
C ASP A 48 -4.75 -6.43 -4.21
N ALA A 49 -6.01 -6.42 -3.71
CA ALA A 49 -6.91 -7.56 -3.55
C ALA A 49 -7.44 -8.24 -4.82
N LEU A 50 -7.93 -7.47 -5.81
CA LEU A 50 -8.54 -8.03 -7.02
C LEU A 50 -7.52 -8.71 -7.94
N SER A 51 -6.26 -8.31 -7.78
CA SER A 51 -5.11 -9.03 -8.31
C SER A 51 -4.58 -10.07 -7.32
N ALA A 52 -4.78 -9.91 -6.01
CA ALA A 52 -4.23 -10.76 -4.96
C ALA A 52 -4.79 -12.19 -4.97
N LYS A 53 -6.04 -12.45 -5.38
CA LYS A 53 -6.59 -13.81 -5.32
C LYS A 53 -5.90 -14.75 -6.32
N SER A 54 -5.80 -14.33 -7.58
CA SER A 54 -5.01 -15.02 -8.61
C SER A 54 -3.50 -14.90 -8.39
N LYS A 55 -3.01 -13.78 -7.85
CA LYS A 55 -1.60 -13.65 -7.44
C LYS A 55 -1.25 -14.60 -6.30
N LYS A 56 -2.09 -14.76 -5.28
CA LYS A 56 -1.80 -15.60 -4.11
C LYS A 56 -1.75 -17.07 -4.49
N GLU A 57 -2.72 -17.56 -5.26
CA GLU A 57 -2.69 -18.92 -5.82
C GLU A 57 -1.45 -19.14 -6.70
N ARG A 58 -1.15 -18.18 -7.60
CA ARG A 58 0.06 -18.22 -8.42
C ARG A 58 1.35 -18.18 -7.59
N PHE A 59 1.40 -17.41 -6.51
CA PHE A 59 2.57 -17.25 -5.64
C PHE A 59 2.80 -18.45 -4.72
N ASP A 60 1.74 -19.16 -4.36
CA ASP A 60 1.80 -20.39 -3.57
C ASP A 60 2.22 -21.59 -4.43
N GLU A 61 1.85 -21.61 -5.71
CA GLU A 61 2.27 -22.64 -6.69
C GLU A 61 3.66 -22.40 -7.30
N GLN A 62 4.15 -21.16 -7.29
CA GLN A 62 5.39 -20.79 -7.94
C GLN A 62 6.62 -21.15 -7.11
N GLY A 63 7.23 -22.28 -7.49
CA GLY A 63 8.51 -22.77 -6.98
C GLY A 63 9.49 -23.13 -8.09
N TRP A 64 10.70 -23.54 -7.73
CA TRP A 64 11.72 -23.97 -8.70
C TRP A 64 11.25 -25.10 -9.61
N ASP A 65 10.36 -25.98 -9.13
CA ASP A 65 9.80 -27.07 -9.93
C ASP A 65 8.86 -26.58 -11.03
N SER A 66 8.02 -25.58 -10.72
CA SER A 66 7.12 -24.95 -11.71
C SER A 66 7.89 -24.29 -12.86
N LEU A 67 9.10 -23.81 -12.60
CA LEU A 67 9.93 -23.13 -13.59
C LEU A 67 10.67 -24.09 -14.52
N LYS A 68 10.71 -25.40 -14.26
CA LYS A 68 11.43 -26.37 -15.11
C LYS A 68 10.96 -26.38 -16.55
N ALA A 69 9.67 -26.10 -16.79
CA ALA A 69 9.07 -26.00 -18.12
C ALA A 69 9.35 -24.65 -18.81
N SER A 70 9.84 -23.65 -18.07
CA SER A 70 10.12 -22.32 -18.62
C SER A 70 11.38 -22.35 -19.50
N PRO A 71 11.36 -21.69 -20.69
CA PRO A 71 12.56 -21.47 -21.49
C PRO A 71 13.69 -20.75 -20.72
N PHE A 72 13.34 -20.02 -19.66
CA PHE A 72 14.27 -19.23 -18.86
C PHE A 72 14.85 -20.00 -17.67
N TYR A 73 14.45 -21.25 -17.42
CA TYR A 73 14.89 -22.04 -16.26
C TYR A 73 16.41 -22.09 -16.11
N LYS A 74 17.14 -22.29 -17.21
CA LYS A 74 18.59 -22.41 -17.19
C LYS A 74 19.28 -21.14 -16.67
N VAL A 75 18.87 -19.97 -17.17
CA VAL A 75 19.41 -18.68 -16.69
C VAL A 75 18.97 -18.40 -15.26
N LEU A 76 17.72 -18.67 -14.89
CA LEU A 76 17.26 -18.45 -13.52
C LEU A 76 18.02 -19.33 -12.52
N ARG A 77 18.29 -20.60 -12.87
CA ARG A 77 19.07 -21.52 -12.04
C ARG A 77 20.52 -21.10 -11.89
N GLU A 78 21.13 -20.56 -12.94
CA GLU A 78 22.48 -19.97 -12.90
C GLU A 78 22.56 -18.85 -11.86
N TYR A 79 21.50 -18.06 -11.71
CA TYR A 79 21.40 -16.95 -10.76
C TYR A 79 20.59 -17.27 -9.50
N LYS A 80 20.49 -18.55 -9.09
CA LYS A 80 19.73 -18.95 -7.89
C LYS A 80 20.10 -18.16 -6.62
N ASN A 81 21.34 -17.69 -6.50
CA ASN A 81 21.79 -16.86 -5.38
C ASN A 81 21.15 -15.47 -5.30
N VAL A 82 20.59 -14.96 -6.41
CA VAL A 82 19.81 -13.70 -6.47
C VAL A 82 18.36 -13.93 -6.07
N LEU A 83 17.88 -15.18 -6.11
CA LEU A 83 16.53 -15.59 -5.74
C LEU A 83 16.53 -16.52 -4.52
N PRO A 84 17.10 -16.10 -3.36
CA PRO A 84 17.19 -16.97 -2.20
C PRO A 84 15.83 -17.10 -1.50
N ASP A 85 15.65 -18.20 -0.78
CA ASP A 85 14.47 -18.43 0.06
C ASP A 85 14.46 -17.53 1.31
N ASP A 86 15.63 -17.11 1.78
CA ASP A 86 15.83 -16.14 2.85
C ASP A 86 17.00 -15.20 2.51
N ILE A 87 16.91 -13.91 2.86
CA ILE A 87 18.00 -12.97 2.63
C ILE A 87 19.15 -13.31 3.60
N PRO A 88 20.41 -13.34 3.13
CA PRO A 88 21.56 -13.51 4.01
C PRO A 88 21.54 -12.53 5.18
N ALA A 89 21.70 -13.06 6.40
CA ALA A 89 21.70 -12.29 7.63
C ALA A 89 23.06 -11.63 7.85
N GLU A 90 23.37 -10.63 7.02
CA GLU A 90 24.63 -9.87 7.08
C GLU A 90 24.39 -8.36 6.93
N LEU A 91 25.37 -7.57 7.35
CA LEU A 91 25.41 -6.14 7.07
C LEU A 91 25.65 -5.95 5.56
N PRO A 92 24.80 -5.16 4.86
CA PRO A 92 24.97 -4.94 3.44
C PRO A 92 26.24 -4.15 3.13
N GLN A 93 26.81 -4.39 1.96
CA GLN A 93 27.87 -3.55 1.42
C GLN A 93 27.35 -2.15 1.08
N ASP A 94 28.24 -1.16 1.10
CA ASP A 94 27.91 0.17 0.58
C ASP A 94 27.67 0.09 -0.94
N LYS A 95 26.54 0.66 -1.36
CA LYS A 95 26.05 0.70 -2.74
C LYS A 95 26.19 2.10 -3.37
N GLY A 96 26.81 3.04 -2.66
CA GLY A 96 26.92 4.45 -3.05
C GLY A 96 25.65 5.26 -2.73
N VAL A 97 24.63 4.63 -2.14
CA VAL A 97 23.40 5.28 -1.67
C VAL A 97 23.14 4.82 -0.25
N GLN A 98 23.14 5.77 0.67
CA GLN A 98 22.79 5.57 2.08
C GLN A 98 21.43 6.23 2.36
N HIS A 99 20.79 5.81 3.46
CA HIS A 99 19.60 6.47 3.97
C HIS A 99 19.97 7.63 4.87
N GLU A 100 19.29 8.75 4.65
CA GLU A 100 19.58 10.03 5.27
C GLU A 100 18.29 10.54 5.91
N ILE A 101 18.43 11.08 7.11
CA ILE A 101 17.34 11.68 7.89
C ILE A 101 17.73 13.12 8.16
N ASP A 102 17.25 14.00 7.29
CA ASP A 102 17.39 15.44 7.49
C ASP A 102 16.22 15.94 8.34
N LEU A 103 16.53 16.47 9.52
CA LEU A 103 15.53 17.02 10.44
C LEU A 103 15.25 18.49 10.11
N VAL A 104 14.04 18.95 10.42
CA VAL A 104 13.69 20.37 10.41
C VAL A 104 14.64 21.11 11.37
N PRO A 105 15.14 22.33 11.03
CA PRO A 105 16.00 23.09 11.93
C PRO A 105 15.41 23.22 13.34
N GLU A 106 16.26 23.23 14.35
CA GLU A 106 15.89 23.34 15.78
C GLU A 106 15.12 22.14 16.36
N THR A 107 15.00 21.04 15.61
CA THR A 107 14.44 19.79 16.14
C THR A 107 15.30 19.29 17.31
N LYS A 108 14.65 19.08 18.46
CA LYS A 108 15.25 18.46 19.65
C LYS A 108 15.23 16.93 19.54
N TYR A 109 15.21 16.22 20.66
CA TYR A 109 15.11 14.77 20.69
C TYR A 109 13.70 14.28 20.33
N CYS A 110 13.62 13.32 19.41
CA CYS A 110 12.39 12.60 19.08
C CYS A 110 12.25 11.41 20.02
N VAL A 111 11.41 11.53 21.05
CA VAL A 111 11.23 10.50 22.08
C VAL A 111 9.77 10.11 22.24
N THR A 112 9.49 8.83 22.09
CA THR A 112 8.20 8.21 22.44
C THR A 112 8.47 7.02 23.35
N GLN A 113 7.77 6.95 24.49
CA GLN A 113 7.97 5.89 25.47
C GLN A 113 7.44 4.55 24.96
N GLN A 114 8.14 3.46 25.31
CA GLN A 114 7.67 2.10 25.09
C GLN A 114 6.43 1.80 25.91
N TRP A 115 5.37 1.39 25.23
CA TRP A 115 4.17 0.89 25.90
C TRP A 115 4.35 -0.58 26.31
N PRO A 116 3.70 -1.03 27.39
CA PRO A 116 3.68 -2.44 27.77
C PRO A 116 3.08 -3.30 26.64
N LEU A 117 3.69 -4.45 26.36
CA LEU A 117 3.18 -5.44 25.42
C LEU A 117 3.03 -6.82 26.08
N PRO A 118 2.14 -7.69 25.58
CA PRO A 118 2.04 -9.07 26.03
C PRO A 118 3.38 -9.80 25.94
N ARG A 119 3.63 -10.74 26.86
CA ARG A 119 4.91 -11.49 26.95
C ARG A 119 5.31 -12.16 25.64
N GLU A 120 4.33 -12.70 24.90
CA GLU A 120 4.56 -13.34 23.59
C GLU A 120 5.11 -12.34 22.55
N GLN A 121 4.56 -11.12 22.53
CA GLN A 121 5.02 -10.05 21.63
C GLN A 121 6.40 -9.53 22.03
N ALA A 122 6.62 -9.32 23.33
CA ALA A 122 7.92 -8.91 23.86
C ALA A 122 9.02 -9.90 23.47
N LYS A 123 8.77 -11.21 23.69
CA LYS A 123 9.71 -12.27 23.28
C LYS A 123 9.99 -12.24 21.77
N ALA A 124 8.96 -12.11 20.94
CA ALA A 124 9.14 -12.05 19.48
C ALA A 124 9.97 -10.84 19.03
N ILE A 125 9.85 -9.70 19.72
CA ILE A 125 10.64 -8.50 19.48
C ILE A 125 12.09 -8.73 19.91
N ASP A 126 12.33 -9.32 21.08
CA ASP A 126 13.68 -9.60 21.58
C ASP A 126 14.41 -10.60 20.67
N ASP A 127 13.75 -11.70 20.29
CA ASP A 127 14.29 -12.70 19.35
C ASP A 127 14.64 -12.06 17.99
N PHE A 128 13.82 -11.11 17.54
CA PHE A 128 14.08 -10.37 16.30
C PHE A 128 15.32 -9.47 16.41
N PHE A 129 15.45 -8.68 17.47
CA PHE A 129 16.62 -7.80 17.64
C PHE A 129 17.90 -8.60 17.86
N GLU A 130 17.85 -9.73 18.58
CA GLU A 130 19.02 -10.59 18.76
C GLU A 130 19.49 -11.20 17.43
N SER A 131 18.57 -11.59 16.55
CA SER A 131 18.90 -12.03 15.19
C SER A 131 19.56 -10.91 14.38
N ARG A 132 19.01 -9.68 14.44
CA ARG A 132 19.57 -8.51 13.75
C ARG A 132 20.93 -8.10 14.31
N ARG A 133 21.15 -8.25 15.61
CA ARG A 133 22.43 -7.98 16.28
C ARG A 133 23.50 -8.96 15.80
N LYS A 134 23.17 -10.26 15.73
CA LYS A 134 24.07 -11.28 15.17
C LYS A 134 24.40 -11.03 13.70
N ALA A 135 23.44 -10.50 12.93
CA ALA A 135 23.65 -10.08 11.55
C ALA A 135 24.48 -8.79 11.40
N GLY A 136 24.80 -8.09 12.51
CA GLY A 136 25.50 -6.81 12.49
C GLY A 136 24.64 -5.64 11.97
N GLN A 137 23.31 -5.76 11.97
CA GLN A 137 22.40 -4.74 11.42
C GLN A 137 21.90 -3.74 12.47
N VAL A 138 22.02 -4.09 13.75
CA VAL A 138 21.69 -3.23 14.90
C VAL A 138 22.79 -3.31 15.96
N ARG A 139 22.88 -2.28 16.80
CA ARG A 139 23.72 -2.27 18.00
C ARG A 139 23.02 -1.55 19.14
N GLU A 140 23.47 -1.78 20.37
CA GLU A 140 22.94 -1.05 21.53
C GLU A 140 23.22 0.45 21.37
N SER A 141 22.21 1.27 21.66
CA SER A 141 22.30 2.71 21.56
C SER A 141 22.43 3.36 22.95
N LYS A 142 23.06 4.54 22.96
CA LYS A 142 23.15 5.43 24.13
C LYS A 142 22.52 6.80 23.85
N THR A 143 21.81 6.91 22.73
CA THR A 143 21.18 8.14 22.28
C THR A 143 19.97 8.51 23.15
N LEU A 144 19.59 9.78 23.06
CA LEU A 144 18.39 10.30 23.70
C LEU A 144 17.13 10.10 22.84
N HIS A 145 17.28 9.78 21.56
CA HIS A 145 16.17 9.43 20.67
C HIS A 145 15.60 8.05 21.02
N SER A 146 14.28 7.89 20.87
CA SER A 146 13.64 6.59 21.04
C SER A 146 12.28 6.52 20.35
N ALA A 147 12.07 5.48 19.56
CA ALA A 147 10.77 5.09 19.03
C ALA A 147 10.36 3.71 19.57
N PRO A 148 9.13 3.51 20.02
CA PRO A 148 8.71 2.24 20.57
C PRO A 148 8.53 1.21 19.46
N THR A 149 8.84 -0.05 19.77
CA THR A 149 8.65 -1.19 18.88
C THR A 149 7.45 -2.01 19.34
N PHE A 150 6.64 -2.46 18.38
CA PHE A 150 5.55 -3.39 18.59
C PHE A 150 5.48 -4.40 17.44
N CYS A 151 4.57 -5.37 17.54
CA CYS A 151 4.39 -6.33 16.46
C CYS A 151 2.93 -6.66 16.19
N VAL A 152 2.65 -6.97 14.92
CA VAL A 152 1.32 -7.35 14.44
C VAL A 152 1.36 -8.75 13.83
N LYS A 153 0.29 -9.53 13.97
CA LYS A 153 0.22 -10.87 13.38
C LYS A 153 0.14 -10.77 11.86
N LYS A 154 0.98 -11.54 11.16
CA LYS A 154 0.86 -11.71 9.71
C LYS A 154 -0.32 -12.66 9.40
N PRO A 155 -1.03 -12.48 8.27
CA PRO A 155 -2.08 -13.41 7.85
C PRO A 155 -1.60 -14.86 7.67
N GLN A 156 -0.31 -15.03 7.34
CA GLN A 156 0.32 -16.33 7.07
C GLN A 156 0.97 -16.95 8.32
N GLY A 157 0.71 -16.37 9.50
CA GLY A 157 1.41 -16.72 10.74
C GLY A 157 2.71 -15.94 10.96
N GLY A 158 3.14 -15.89 12.22
CA GLY A 158 4.31 -15.11 12.66
C GLY A 158 4.03 -13.63 12.91
N TRP A 159 5.08 -12.92 13.30
CA TRP A 159 5.04 -11.52 13.70
C TRP A 159 5.66 -10.60 12.64
N ARG A 160 5.05 -9.44 12.42
CA ARG A 160 5.65 -8.30 11.72
C ARG A 160 6.05 -7.26 12.77
N ILE A 161 7.34 -7.04 12.91
CA ILE A 161 7.89 -6.02 13.80
C ILE A 161 7.70 -4.64 13.17
N VAL A 162 7.26 -3.66 13.96
CA VAL A 162 6.94 -2.30 13.53
C VAL A 162 7.53 -1.31 14.52
N HIS A 163 8.17 -0.27 13.99
CA HIS A 163 8.74 0.83 14.78
C HIS A 163 7.87 2.07 14.63
N ALA A 164 7.41 2.64 15.74
CA ALA A 164 6.53 3.81 15.70
C ALA A 164 7.34 5.12 15.56
N TYR A 165 7.92 5.34 14.38
CA TYR A 165 8.71 6.54 14.07
C TYR A 165 7.88 7.82 13.87
N ASN A 166 6.62 7.90 14.34
CA ASN A 166 5.72 9.03 14.06
C ASN A 166 6.38 10.39 14.37
N LYS A 167 6.89 10.58 15.59
CA LYS A 167 7.57 11.83 15.99
C LYS A 167 8.82 12.14 15.18
N LEU A 168 9.57 11.10 14.79
CA LEU A 168 10.76 11.27 13.96
C LEU A 168 10.34 11.70 12.55
N ASN A 169 9.37 10.99 11.96
CA ASN A 169 8.83 11.26 10.64
C ASN A 169 8.19 12.66 10.54
N ASP A 170 7.52 13.13 11.58
CA ASP A 170 6.96 14.49 11.64
C ASP A 170 8.07 15.55 11.57
N ALA A 171 9.20 15.27 12.21
CA ALA A 171 10.37 16.15 12.23
C ALA A 171 11.31 15.98 11.02
N THR A 172 11.17 14.90 10.24
CA THR A 172 12.00 14.66 9.04
C THR A 172 11.48 15.49 7.86
N VAL A 173 12.40 16.22 7.21
CA VAL A 173 12.13 16.94 5.96
C VAL A 173 11.75 15.94 4.87
N PRO A 174 10.59 16.10 4.20
CA PRO A 174 10.18 15.19 3.13
C PRO A 174 11.18 15.19 1.97
N ALA A 175 11.65 14.01 1.57
CA ALA A 175 12.50 13.88 0.40
C ALA A 175 11.68 14.15 -0.87
N GLN A 176 12.19 15.02 -1.74
CA GLN A 176 11.65 15.18 -3.09
C GLN A 176 12.42 14.29 -4.06
N THR A 177 11.97 13.05 -4.21
CA THR A 177 12.46 12.15 -5.27
C THR A 177 11.54 12.24 -6.48
N PRO A 178 12.07 12.51 -7.69
CA PRO A 178 11.27 12.45 -8.90
C PRO A 178 10.83 11.00 -9.15
N ILE A 179 9.53 10.75 -9.01
CA ILE A 179 8.93 9.45 -9.31
C ILE A 179 8.57 9.45 -10.80
N PRO A 180 9.06 8.48 -11.59
CA PRO A 180 8.68 8.37 -12.99
C PRO A 180 7.16 8.23 -13.11
N ARG A 181 6.56 8.98 -14.03
CA ARG A 181 5.16 8.79 -14.36
C ARG A 181 4.96 7.38 -14.90
N LYS A 182 3.85 6.74 -14.50
CA LYS A 182 3.46 5.41 -14.98
C LYS A 182 3.50 5.30 -16.51
N ASP A 183 3.07 6.35 -17.21
CA ASP A 183 2.97 6.33 -18.67
C ASP A 183 4.36 6.23 -19.30
N VAL A 184 5.38 6.87 -18.71
CA VAL A 184 6.77 6.79 -19.19
C VAL A 184 7.31 5.36 -19.11
N ILE A 185 6.98 4.63 -18.03
CA ILE A 185 7.39 3.23 -17.84
C ILE A 185 6.65 2.33 -18.84
N ILE A 186 5.36 2.57 -19.05
CA ILE A 186 4.56 1.77 -19.98
C ILE A 186 4.98 2.03 -21.43
N ASP A 187 5.23 3.29 -21.79
CA ASP A 187 5.63 3.70 -23.13
C ASP A 187 7.01 3.12 -23.50
N SER A 188 7.92 2.94 -22.54
CA SER A 188 9.22 2.29 -22.81
C SER A 188 9.08 0.83 -23.22
N MET A 189 7.97 0.18 -22.86
CA MET A 189 7.67 -1.21 -23.19
C MET A 189 7.08 -1.39 -24.59
N THR A 190 6.85 -0.31 -25.33
CA THR A 190 6.24 -0.33 -26.66
C THR A 190 6.94 -1.30 -27.61
N SER A 191 6.15 -2.03 -28.40
CA SER A 191 6.61 -3.03 -29.37
C SER A 191 7.38 -4.23 -28.77
N SER A 192 7.34 -4.40 -27.44
CA SER A 192 7.87 -5.61 -26.79
C SER A 192 6.87 -6.75 -26.91
N THR A 193 7.37 -7.97 -27.03
CA THR A 193 6.58 -9.19 -27.27
C THR A 193 6.58 -10.14 -26.08
N ILE A 194 7.62 -10.06 -25.25
CA ILE A 194 7.81 -10.90 -24.07
C ILE A 194 8.22 -10.07 -22.87
N PHE A 195 7.66 -10.43 -21.71
CA PHE A 195 7.72 -9.64 -20.50
C PHE A 195 8.01 -10.50 -19.27
N SER A 196 8.69 -9.91 -18.29
CA SER A 196 8.87 -10.47 -16.95
C SER A 196 8.71 -9.38 -15.89
N THR A 197 8.31 -9.77 -14.68
CA THR A 197 8.24 -8.89 -13.50
C THR A 197 9.06 -9.50 -12.38
N LEU A 198 9.93 -8.71 -11.76
CA LEU A 198 10.66 -9.10 -10.55
C LEU A 198 10.21 -8.21 -9.39
N ASP A 199 9.97 -8.82 -8.23
CA ASP A 199 9.69 -8.14 -6.97
C ASP A 199 10.95 -8.23 -6.09
N LEU A 200 11.50 -7.10 -5.67
CA LEU A 200 12.66 -7.05 -4.78
C LEU A 200 12.24 -7.42 -3.35
N ARG A 201 13.03 -8.26 -2.66
CA ARG A 201 12.74 -8.68 -1.28
C ARG A 201 13.28 -7.70 -0.26
N ASP A 202 12.44 -7.35 0.73
CA ASP A 202 12.82 -6.65 1.98
C ASP A 202 13.96 -5.64 1.78
N GLY A 203 13.82 -4.82 0.74
CA GLY A 203 14.93 -4.04 0.20
C GLY A 203 15.46 -2.99 1.16
N PHE A 204 14.64 -2.59 2.13
CA PHE A 204 14.98 -1.57 3.12
C PHE A 204 16.23 -1.94 3.93
N TYR A 205 16.28 -3.14 4.50
CA TYR A 205 17.42 -3.60 5.32
C TYR A 205 18.72 -3.82 4.52
N GLN A 206 18.69 -3.66 3.19
CA GLN A 206 19.84 -3.83 2.33
C GLN A 206 20.55 -2.49 2.00
N ILE A 207 20.10 -1.38 2.60
CA ILE A 207 20.67 -0.04 2.43
C ILE A 207 21.22 0.41 3.77
N LEU A 208 22.44 0.94 3.78
CA LEU A 208 23.08 1.45 4.99
C LEU A 208 22.46 2.78 5.43
N MET A 209 22.44 3.03 6.74
CA MET A 209 22.21 4.37 7.29
C MET A 209 23.44 5.26 7.07
N ARG A 210 23.22 6.57 6.89
CA ARG A 210 24.28 7.58 7.03
C ARG A 210 24.77 7.55 8.49
N GLU A 211 26.09 7.48 8.70
CA GLU A 211 26.67 7.23 10.02
C GLU A 211 26.20 8.24 11.09
N SER A 212 26.08 9.52 10.71
CA SER A 212 25.60 10.59 11.61
C SER A 212 24.14 10.43 12.05
N ASP A 213 23.34 9.66 11.30
CA ASP A 213 21.89 9.57 11.49
C ASP A 213 21.48 8.25 12.15
N ILE A 214 22.41 7.31 12.32
CA ILE A 214 22.19 6.05 13.04
C ILE A 214 21.51 6.30 14.40
N PRO A 215 21.96 7.26 15.24
CA PRO A 215 21.33 7.51 16.54
C PRO A 215 19.87 7.97 16.46
N LEU A 216 19.40 8.48 15.31
CA LEU A 216 18.00 8.90 15.12
C LEU A 216 17.06 7.70 14.97
N THR A 217 17.59 6.56 14.52
CA THR A 217 16.84 5.32 14.32
C THR A 217 16.65 4.52 15.60
N ALA A 218 17.01 5.08 16.76
CA ALA A 218 16.95 4.33 17.99
C ALA A 218 15.52 3.91 18.36
N VAL A 219 15.39 2.66 18.75
CA VAL A 219 14.14 2.00 19.07
C VAL A 219 14.23 1.29 20.41
N SER A 220 13.22 1.51 21.24
CA SER A 220 13.08 0.82 22.52
C SER A 220 12.32 -0.50 22.34
N THR A 221 12.68 -1.51 23.13
CA THR A 221 11.95 -2.77 23.25
C THR A 221 11.16 -2.83 24.56
N PRO A 222 10.11 -3.65 24.66
CA PRO A 222 9.39 -3.88 25.92
C PRO A 222 10.26 -4.43 27.06
N SER A 223 11.38 -5.09 26.74
CA SER A 223 12.37 -5.60 27.68
C SER A 223 13.29 -4.51 28.25
N GLY A 224 13.15 -3.26 27.81
CA GLY A 224 13.94 -2.13 28.29
C GLY A 224 15.26 -1.92 27.57
N MET A 225 15.49 -2.61 26.44
CA MET A 225 16.67 -2.40 25.61
C MET A 225 16.46 -1.26 24.63
N LEU A 226 17.54 -0.55 24.28
CA LEU A 226 17.56 0.50 23.27
C LEU A 226 18.54 0.10 22.16
N TRP A 227 18.03 -0.07 20.95
CA TRP A 227 18.81 -0.47 19.76
C TRP A 227 18.82 0.65 18.73
N GLU A 228 19.91 0.84 18.02
CA GLU A 228 19.98 1.68 16.82
C GLU A 228 20.30 0.84 15.58
N TRP A 229 19.77 1.28 14.44
CA TRP A 229 19.88 0.58 13.17
C TRP A 229 21.07 1.09 12.34
N LEU A 230 21.89 0.16 11.87
CA LEU A 230 23.00 0.42 10.94
C LEU A 230 22.56 0.34 9.47
N VAL A 231 21.40 -0.27 9.24
CA VAL A 231 20.71 -0.38 7.95
C VAL A 231 19.38 0.35 8.00
N MET A 232 18.82 0.75 6.88
CA MET A 232 17.56 1.51 6.83
C MET A 232 16.37 0.65 7.31
N PRO A 233 15.80 0.93 8.49
CA PRO A 233 14.64 0.18 8.98
C PRO A 233 13.36 0.57 8.25
N GLN A 234 12.36 -0.32 8.30
CA GLN A 234 11.02 0.01 7.85
C GLN A 234 10.36 1.05 8.77
N GLY A 235 9.49 1.89 8.19
CA GLY A 235 8.71 2.90 8.92
C GLY A 235 9.28 4.31 8.91
N LEU A 236 10.49 4.51 8.41
CA LEU A 236 11.05 5.87 8.20
C LEU A 236 10.39 6.55 6.99
N LYS A 237 10.07 7.84 7.14
CA LYS A 237 9.35 8.66 6.15
C LYS A 237 9.93 8.59 4.74
N ASN A 238 11.24 8.73 4.62
CA ASN A 238 11.93 8.81 3.33
C ASN A 238 12.53 7.46 2.88
N ALA A 239 12.22 6.36 3.58
CA ALA A 239 12.78 5.05 3.24
C ALA A 239 12.36 4.56 1.83
N PRO A 240 11.08 4.67 1.41
CA PRO A 240 10.68 4.29 0.04
C PRO A 240 11.39 5.12 -1.03
N ALA A 241 11.55 6.42 -0.79
CA ALA A 241 12.27 7.33 -1.68
C ALA A 241 13.74 6.93 -1.85
N THR A 242 14.42 6.65 -0.73
CA THR A 242 15.81 6.20 -0.71
C THR A 242 15.98 4.86 -1.42
N PHE A 243 15.07 3.91 -1.15
CA PHE A 243 15.09 2.61 -1.80
C PHE A 243 14.96 2.74 -3.32
N ASN A 244 13.96 3.50 -3.79
CA ASN A 244 13.77 3.74 -5.22
C ASN A 244 14.98 4.43 -5.86
N ARG A 245 15.59 5.41 -5.18
CA ARG A 245 16.83 6.09 -5.62
C ARG A 245 17.97 5.09 -5.79
N CYS A 246 18.15 4.18 -4.82
CA CYS A 246 19.17 3.14 -4.84
C CYS A 246 18.95 2.17 -6.02
N VAL A 247 17.76 1.59 -6.15
CA VAL A 247 17.44 0.64 -7.22
C VAL A 247 17.60 1.29 -8.60
N THR A 248 17.06 2.50 -8.79
CA THR A 248 17.17 3.26 -10.05
C THR A 248 18.64 3.58 -10.38
N HIS A 249 19.46 3.90 -9.39
CA HIS A 249 20.88 4.14 -9.59
C HIS A 249 21.62 2.87 -10.01
N LEU A 250 21.40 1.77 -9.29
CA LEU A 250 22.05 0.49 -9.52
C LEU A 250 21.66 -0.14 -10.85
N LEU A 251 20.40 -0.02 -11.25
CA LEU A 251 19.86 -0.60 -12.49
C LEU A 251 19.89 0.36 -13.69
N ARG A 252 20.53 1.53 -13.55
CA ARG A 252 20.53 2.57 -14.59
C ARG A 252 21.01 2.08 -15.96
N SER A 253 21.99 1.18 -16.01
CA SER A 253 22.57 0.66 -17.25
C SER A 253 21.65 -0.30 -18.02
N VAL A 254 20.61 -0.82 -17.37
CA VAL A 254 19.65 -1.77 -17.94
C VAL A 254 18.25 -1.17 -18.06
N ARG A 255 18.06 0.10 -17.67
CA ARG A 255 16.75 0.77 -17.62
C ARG A 255 15.97 0.74 -18.92
N ASP A 256 16.66 0.66 -20.06
CA ASP A 256 16.04 0.72 -21.39
C ASP A 256 15.22 -0.54 -21.70
N PHE A 257 15.52 -1.66 -21.02
CA PHE A 257 14.77 -2.92 -21.14
C PHE A 257 14.27 -3.47 -19.81
N ALA A 258 14.68 -2.85 -18.69
CA ALA A 258 14.33 -3.23 -17.33
C ALA A 258 14.03 -1.99 -16.45
N PRO A 259 13.03 -1.15 -16.81
CA PRO A 259 12.62 -0.04 -15.95
C PRO A 259 12.16 -0.55 -14.58
N SER A 260 12.56 0.15 -13.52
CA SER A 260 12.16 -0.13 -12.14
C SER A 260 11.19 0.91 -11.60
N TYR A 261 10.30 0.48 -10.72
CA TYR A 261 9.39 1.33 -9.95
C TYR A 261 9.30 0.81 -8.51
N PHE A 262 9.99 1.48 -7.59
CA PHE A 262 10.16 1.01 -6.21
C PHE A 262 10.66 -0.45 -6.16
N ASP A 263 9.84 -1.38 -5.67
CA ASP A 263 10.18 -2.80 -5.50
C ASP A 263 10.01 -3.61 -6.80
N ASP A 264 9.31 -3.09 -7.80
CA ASP A 264 9.04 -3.79 -9.05
C ASP A 264 10.09 -3.46 -10.12
N VAL A 265 10.59 -4.49 -10.80
CA VAL A 265 11.42 -4.36 -12.02
C VAL A 265 10.72 -5.06 -13.17
N PHE A 266 10.46 -4.32 -14.24
CA PHE A 266 9.73 -4.82 -15.41
C PHE A 266 10.69 -5.07 -16.56
N ILE A 267 10.93 -6.34 -16.92
CA ILE A 267 11.76 -6.67 -18.07
C ILE A 267 10.88 -6.80 -19.30
N HIS A 268 11.28 -6.18 -20.39
CA HIS A 268 10.63 -6.31 -21.68
C HIS A 268 11.65 -6.55 -22.79
N SER A 269 11.28 -7.38 -23.76
CA SER A 269 12.14 -7.73 -24.89
C SER A 269 11.33 -7.92 -26.16
N ARG A 270 12.03 -7.81 -27.29
CA ARG A 270 11.56 -8.17 -28.63
C ARG A 270 12.73 -8.72 -29.44
N ALA A 271 12.42 -9.48 -30.48
CA ALA A 271 13.38 -9.95 -31.46
C ALA A 271 14.07 -8.77 -32.16
N VAL A 272 15.40 -8.76 -32.14
CA VAL A 272 16.25 -7.74 -32.79
C VAL A 272 17.55 -8.44 -33.24
N ASN A 273 18.16 -7.96 -34.33
CA ASN A 273 19.46 -8.44 -34.82
C ASN A 273 19.52 -9.96 -35.09
N GLY A 274 18.43 -10.52 -35.62
CA GLY A 274 18.33 -11.96 -35.95
C GLY A 274 18.14 -12.89 -34.75
N LYS A 275 18.05 -12.36 -33.52
CA LYS A 275 17.74 -13.13 -32.31
C LYS A 275 16.24 -13.22 -32.11
N SER A 276 15.76 -14.39 -31.70
CA SER A 276 14.37 -14.61 -31.28
C SER A 276 14.03 -13.84 -30.00
N ASP A 277 12.74 -13.70 -29.71
CA ASP A 277 12.24 -13.08 -28.48
C ASP A 277 12.83 -13.76 -27.22
N VAL A 278 12.90 -15.09 -27.22
CA VAL A 278 13.40 -15.88 -26.10
C VAL A 278 14.90 -15.65 -25.89
N GLU A 279 15.69 -15.60 -26.96
CA GLU A 279 17.14 -15.33 -26.88
C GLU A 279 17.40 -13.92 -26.33
N MET A 280 16.71 -12.91 -26.88
CA MET A 280 16.81 -11.53 -26.40
C MET A 280 16.40 -11.40 -24.93
N HIS A 281 15.31 -12.04 -24.54
CA HIS A 281 14.84 -12.00 -23.15
C HIS A 281 15.78 -12.73 -22.20
N THR A 282 16.40 -13.83 -22.63
CA THR A 282 17.44 -14.53 -21.87
C THR A 282 18.67 -13.64 -21.64
N GLU A 283 19.08 -12.86 -22.64
CA GLU A 283 20.18 -11.90 -22.50
C GLU A 283 19.84 -10.76 -21.56
N HIS A 284 18.63 -10.22 -21.63
CA HIS A 284 18.14 -9.17 -20.73
C HIS A 284 18.12 -9.67 -19.29
N LEU A 285 17.56 -10.86 -19.04
CA LEU A 285 17.56 -11.50 -17.74
C LEU A 285 18.98 -11.71 -17.22
N ARG A 286 19.90 -12.23 -18.03
CA ARG A 286 21.30 -12.43 -17.62
C ARG A 286 21.95 -11.12 -17.19
N LYS A 287 21.85 -10.06 -18.01
CA LYS A 287 22.44 -8.74 -17.68
C LYS A 287 21.87 -8.16 -16.39
N LEU A 288 20.55 -8.25 -16.21
CA LEU A 288 19.88 -7.74 -15.02
C LEU A 288 20.27 -8.55 -13.77
N LEU A 289 20.22 -9.87 -13.84
CA LEU A 289 20.53 -10.75 -12.71
C LEU A 289 22.01 -10.70 -12.32
N GLU A 290 22.92 -10.50 -13.28
CA GLU A 290 24.34 -10.24 -12.99
C GLU A 290 24.53 -8.94 -12.21
N LEU A 291 23.82 -7.88 -12.59
CA LEU A 291 23.87 -6.60 -11.90
C LEU A 291 23.29 -6.71 -10.48
N MET A 292 22.15 -7.41 -10.33
CA MET A 292 21.56 -7.71 -9.02
C MET A 292 22.50 -8.55 -8.15
N ARG A 293 23.16 -9.57 -8.71
CA ARG A 293 24.17 -10.38 -8.02
C ARG A 293 25.33 -9.51 -7.53
N LYS A 294 25.90 -8.69 -8.41
CA LYS A 294 27.02 -7.79 -8.09
C LYS A 294 26.68 -6.87 -6.92
N HIS A 295 25.46 -6.33 -6.91
CA HIS A 295 25.02 -5.40 -5.89
C HIS A 295 24.33 -6.06 -4.70
N LYS A 296 24.24 -7.39 -4.63
CA LYS A 296 23.48 -8.12 -3.59
C LYS A 296 22.05 -7.58 -3.45
N LEU A 297 21.36 -7.43 -4.58
CA LEU A 297 19.91 -7.20 -4.62
C LEU A 297 19.22 -8.55 -4.80
N TYR A 298 18.22 -8.83 -3.96
CA TYR A 298 17.55 -10.12 -3.92
C TYR A 298 16.10 -10.01 -4.39
N VAL A 299 15.63 -11.05 -5.08
CA VAL A 299 14.34 -11.09 -5.75
C VAL A 299 13.44 -12.15 -5.11
N ASN A 300 12.15 -11.85 -5.01
CA ASN A 300 11.15 -12.75 -4.49
C ASN A 300 10.59 -13.66 -5.58
N LEU A 301 11.18 -14.85 -5.73
CA LEU A 301 10.79 -15.80 -6.76
C LEU A 301 9.27 -16.05 -6.82
N LYS A 302 8.64 -16.19 -5.66
CA LYS A 302 7.20 -16.44 -5.55
C LYS A 302 6.35 -15.35 -6.19
N LYS A 303 6.83 -14.11 -6.22
CA LYS A 303 6.09 -12.97 -6.77
C LYS A 303 6.48 -12.59 -8.20
N CYS A 304 7.43 -13.31 -8.79
CA CYS A 304 7.94 -12.98 -10.12
C CYS A 304 7.06 -13.54 -11.23
N ILE A 305 7.08 -12.91 -12.39
CA ILE A 305 6.51 -13.47 -13.63
C ILE A 305 7.66 -13.57 -14.62
N PHE A 306 7.81 -14.71 -15.29
CA PHE A 306 8.88 -14.91 -16.27
C PHE A 306 8.32 -15.24 -17.66
N GLY A 307 8.69 -14.45 -18.65
CA GLY A 307 8.49 -14.77 -20.05
C GLY A 307 7.04 -14.79 -20.52
N ALA A 308 6.18 -13.95 -19.94
CA ALA A 308 4.77 -13.85 -20.29
C ALA A 308 4.54 -12.94 -21.50
N THR A 309 3.42 -13.13 -22.21
CA THR A 309 2.98 -12.26 -23.31
C THR A 309 2.33 -10.96 -22.82
N GLU A 310 1.93 -10.94 -21.55
CA GLU A 310 1.35 -9.81 -20.85
C GLU A 310 1.69 -9.87 -19.36
N ILE A 311 1.85 -8.70 -18.74
CA ILE A 311 2.19 -8.54 -17.32
C ILE A 311 1.40 -7.41 -16.68
N PRO A 312 1.09 -7.52 -15.38
CA PRO A 312 0.56 -6.40 -14.62
C PRO A 312 1.66 -5.35 -14.38
N VAL A 313 1.40 -4.10 -14.76
CA VAL A 313 2.28 -2.95 -14.57
C VAL A 313 1.44 -1.79 -14.03
N LEU A 314 1.68 -1.37 -12.78
CA LEU A 314 1.07 -0.17 -12.18
C LEU A 314 -0.45 -0.06 -12.41
N ARG A 315 -1.19 -1.15 -12.12
CA ARG A 315 -2.65 -1.29 -12.30
C ARG A 315 -3.16 -1.34 -13.76
N CYS A 316 -2.25 -1.52 -14.72
CA CYS A 316 -2.57 -1.82 -16.11
C CYS A 316 -2.08 -3.22 -16.46
N LEU A 317 -2.68 -3.85 -17.47
CA LEU A 317 -2.18 -5.06 -18.08
C LEU A 317 -1.46 -4.65 -19.37
N VAL A 318 -0.15 -4.84 -19.42
CA VAL A 318 0.69 -4.46 -20.56
C VAL A 318 1.06 -5.73 -21.31
N GLY A 319 0.80 -5.76 -22.61
CA GLY A 319 1.17 -6.90 -23.45
C GLY A 319 1.45 -6.47 -24.89
N LYS A 320 1.70 -7.45 -25.75
CA LYS A 320 2.05 -7.21 -27.17
C LYS A 320 1.01 -6.39 -27.95
N ASN A 321 -0.26 -6.45 -27.54
CA ASN A 321 -1.38 -5.80 -28.23
C ASN A 321 -1.68 -4.39 -27.67
N GLY A 322 -0.87 -3.90 -26.73
CA GLY A 322 -1.05 -2.60 -26.09
C GLY A 322 -1.36 -2.72 -24.60
N VAL A 323 -2.03 -1.69 -24.09
CA VAL A 323 -2.27 -1.49 -22.66
C VAL A 323 -3.75 -1.60 -22.38
N LEU A 324 -4.12 -2.55 -21.51
CA LEU A 324 -5.48 -2.70 -21.03
C LEU A 324 -5.62 -2.18 -19.59
N PRO A 325 -6.77 -1.62 -19.21
CA PRO A 325 -7.15 -1.47 -17.81
C PRO A 325 -6.96 -2.81 -17.07
N GLY A 326 -6.30 -2.81 -15.90
CA GLY A 326 -6.26 -4.00 -15.07
C GLY A 326 -7.67 -4.39 -14.57
N PRO A 327 -7.91 -5.67 -14.27
CA PRO A 327 -9.20 -6.12 -13.73
C PRO A 327 -9.58 -5.31 -12.48
N GLY A 328 -10.81 -4.78 -12.48
CA GLY A 328 -11.33 -3.95 -11.39
C GLY A 328 -11.13 -2.44 -11.57
N LYS A 329 -10.28 -1.95 -12.47
CA LYS A 329 -10.03 -0.49 -12.63
C LYS A 329 -11.29 0.30 -12.95
N GLU A 330 -12.22 -0.27 -13.73
CA GLU A 330 -13.50 0.36 -14.05
C GLU A 330 -14.42 0.42 -12.83
N LEU A 331 -14.50 -0.66 -12.05
CA LEU A 331 -15.22 -0.69 -10.78
C LEU A 331 -14.61 0.29 -9.76
N TRP A 332 -13.28 0.41 -9.72
CA TRP A 332 -12.55 1.40 -8.93
C TRP A 332 -12.92 2.83 -9.30
N GLN A 333 -12.88 3.14 -10.59
CA GLN A 333 -13.21 4.46 -11.10
C GLN A 333 -14.67 4.80 -10.83
N PHE A 334 -15.57 3.82 -11.01
CA PHE A 334 -16.98 3.97 -10.69
C PHE A 334 -17.21 4.24 -9.20
N ILE A 335 -16.63 3.42 -8.31
CA ILE A 335 -16.78 3.61 -6.85
C ILE A 335 -16.16 4.92 -6.40
N GLY A 336 -15.01 5.31 -6.94
CA GLY A 336 -14.38 6.60 -6.64
C GLY A 336 -15.27 7.78 -7.03
N LEU A 337 -15.83 7.76 -8.24
CA LEU A 337 -16.77 8.78 -8.71
C LEU A 337 -18.07 8.79 -7.89
N ALA A 338 -18.65 7.63 -7.64
CA ALA A 338 -19.88 7.49 -6.86
C ALA A 338 -19.70 7.96 -5.41
N THR A 339 -18.52 7.76 -4.83
CA THR A 339 -18.17 8.23 -3.48
C THR A 339 -18.04 9.74 -3.46
N TYR A 340 -17.43 10.36 -4.47
CA TYR A 340 -17.40 11.82 -4.59
C TYR A 340 -18.81 12.44 -4.66
N LEU A 341 -19.75 11.73 -5.28
CA LEU A 341 -21.14 12.17 -5.45
C LEU A 341 -22.11 11.61 -4.39
N CYS A 342 -21.61 10.94 -3.34
CA CYS A 342 -22.44 10.16 -2.41
C CYS A 342 -23.50 11.01 -1.68
N LYS A 343 -23.23 12.30 -1.45
CA LYS A 343 -24.15 13.25 -0.79
C LYS A 343 -25.50 13.41 -1.49
N TYR A 344 -25.57 13.07 -2.78
CA TYR A 344 -26.80 13.12 -3.56
C TYR A 344 -27.58 11.80 -3.53
N VAL A 345 -27.01 10.73 -2.96
CA VAL A 345 -27.60 9.39 -2.95
C VAL A 345 -28.00 9.01 -1.53
N SER A 346 -29.30 8.86 -1.31
CA SER A 346 -29.81 8.38 -0.02
C SER A 346 -29.29 6.96 0.29
N ASN A 347 -28.87 6.74 1.55
CA ASN A 347 -28.32 5.47 2.03
C ASN A 347 -27.20 4.90 1.13
N TYR A 348 -26.30 5.77 0.64
CA TYR A 348 -25.18 5.38 -0.20
C TYR A 348 -24.37 4.22 0.38
N ALA A 349 -24.00 4.28 1.66
CA ALA A 349 -23.22 3.25 2.35
C ALA A 349 -23.89 1.86 2.28
N GLY A 350 -25.22 1.79 2.43
CA GLY A 350 -25.97 0.55 2.26
C GLY A 350 -25.99 0.06 0.82
N LYS A 351 -26.18 0.97 -0.15
CA LYS A 351 -26.29 0.66 -1.58
C LYS A 351 -24.96 0.24 -2.22
N ILE A 352 -23.85 0.87 -1.85
CA ILE A 352 -22.53 0.60 -2.43
C ILE A 352 -21.89 -0.67 -1.84
N ARG A 353 -22.39 -1.16 -0.69
CA ARG A 353 -21.79 -2.27 0.05
C ARG A 353 -21.50 -3.51 -0.81
N PRO A 354 -22.41 -4.03 -1.66
CA PRO A 354 -22.11 -5.20 -2.50
C PRO A 354 -20.95 -4.95 -3.47
N LEU A 355 -20.88 -3.76 -4.08
CA LEU A 355 -19.80 -3.37 -4.98
C LEU A 355 -18.47 -3.18 -4.23
N SER A 356 -18.50 -2.62 -3.02
CA SER A 356 -17.31 -2.50 -2.16
C SER A 356 -16.80 -3.86 -1.68
N GLN A 357 -17.67 -4.86 -1.55
CA GLN A 357 -17.29 -6.23 -1.15
C GLN A 357 -16.52 -6.96 -2.25
N LEU A 358 -16.80 -6.68 -3.53
CA LEU A 358 -16.00 -7.18 -4.66
C LEU A 358 -14.55 -6.71 -4.60
N LEU A 359 -14.27 -5.62 -3.89
CA LEU A 359 -12.93 -5.08 -3.73
C LEU A 359 -12.14 -5.74 -2.58
N LYS A 360 -12.74 -6.60 -1.76
CA LYS A 360 -12.09 -7.21 -0.59
C LYS A 360 -11.17 -8.39 -0.96
N LYS A 361 -10.05 -8.54 -0.22
CA LYS A 361 -8.98 -9.55 -0.44
C LYS A 361 -9.41 -11.02 -0.57
N GLU A 362 -10.58 -11.38 -0.04
CA GLU A 362 -11.05 -12.77 0.04
C GLU A 362 -12.30 -13.05 -0.81
N ALA A 363 -12.92 -12.02 -1.39
CA ALA A 363 -14.13 -12.19 -2.20
C ALA A 363 -13.80 -12.87 -3.53
N ALA A 364 -14.62 -13.82 -3.99
CA ALA A 364 -14.56 -14.24 -5.40
C ALA A 364 -15.03 -13.03 -6.22
N CYS A 365 -14.29 -12.66 -7.27
CA CYS A 365 -14.67 -11.56 -8.16
C CYS A 365 -15.81 -12.03 -9.08
N GLU A 366 -16.93 -12.42 -8.49
CA GLU A 366 -18.13 -12.82 -9.21
C GLU A 366 -19.12 -11.66 -9.15
N TRP A 367 -19.44 -11.12 -10.33
CA TRP A 367 -20.47 -10.11 -10.44
C TRP A 367 -21.84 -10.75 -10.24
N THR A 368 -22.36 -10.67 -9.00
CA THR A 368 -23.65 -11.26 -8.64
C THR A 368 -24.83 -10.38 -9.04
N ALA A 369 -26.05 -10.93 -8.96
CA ALA A 369 -27.28 -10.15 -9.14
C ALA A 369 -27.36 -8.96 -8.15
N ASP A 370 -26.88 -9.15 -6.92
CA ASP A 370 -26.81 -8.09 -5.90
C ASP A 370 -25.85 -6.97 -6.30
N CYS A 371 -24.72 -7.31 -6.94
CA CYS A 371 -23.79 -6.33 -7.49
C CYS A 371 -24.44 -5.51 -8.61
N GLN A 372 -25.16 -6.17 -9.51
CA GLN A 372 -25.90 -5.47 -10.56
C GLN A 372 -27.01 -4.57 -9.99
N GLN A 373 -27.72 -5.03 -8.96
CA GLN A 373 -28.75 -4.24 -8.29
C GLN A 373 -28.17 -3.03 -7.58
N ALA A 374 -27.05 -3.21 -6.86
CA ALA A 374 -26.29 -2.14 -6.23
C ALA A 374 -25.83 -1.09 -7.25
N PHE A 375 -25.23 -1.53 -8.36
CA PHE A 375 -24.79 -0.65 -9.45
C PHE A 375 -25.95 0.18 -10.03
N LYS A 376 -27.09 -0.46 -10.29
CA LYS A 376 -28.30 0.24 -10.76
C LYS A 376 -28.84 1.22 -9.72
N ALA A 377 -28.91 0.82 -8.45
CA ALA A 377 -29.44 1.66 -7.37
C ALA A 377 -28.60 2.91 -7.12
N VAL A 378 -27.27 2.81 -7.25
CA VAL A 378 -26.36 3.96 -7.14
C VAL A 378 -26.54 4.88 -8.35
N ASN A 379 -26.56 4.35 -9.57
CA ASN A 379 -26.78 5.16 -10.78
C ASN A 379 -28.15 5.85 -10.77
N GLN A 380 -29.21 5.16 -10.36
CA GLN A 380 -30.54 5.74 -10.25
C GLN A 380 -30.58 6.86 -9.20
N GLY A 381 -29.96 6.66 -8.04
CA GLY A 381 -29.87 7.71 -7.02
C GLY A 381 -29.09 8.94 -7.49
N LEU A 382 -28.07 8.77 -8.34
CA LEU A 382 -27.34 9.88 -8.95
C LEU A 382 -28.13 10.59 -10.06
N ALA A 383 -28.92 9.84 -10.83
CA ALA A 383 -29.78 10.38 -11.88
C ALA A 383 -30.99 11.15 -11.32
N GLU A 384 -31.55 10.67 -10.20
CA GLU A 384 -32.68 11.27 -9.47
C GLU A 384 -32.19 12.15 -8.30
N ALA A 385 -30.96 12.67 -8.40
CA ALA A 385 -30.32 13.43 -7.34
C ALA A 385 -31.20 14.62 -6.88
N PRO A 386 -31.48 14.74 -5.57
CA PRO A 386 -32.23 15.88 -5.05
C PRO A 386 -31.38 17.15 -5.13
N ILE A 387 -32.05 18.29 -5.25
CA ILE A 387 -31.41 19.59 -5.09
C ILE A 387 -31.07 19.76 -3.61
N LEU A 388 -29.77 19.81 -3.28
CA LEU A 388 -29.30 20.10 -1.93
C LEU A 388 -29.24 21.61 -1.74
N ALA A 389 -29.91 22.11 -0.70
CA ALA A 389 -29.81 23.51 -0.29
C ALA A 389 -28.41 23.79 0.29
N VAL A 390 -27.90 25.01 0.07
CA VAL A 390 -26.68 25.48 0.74
C VAL A 390 -27.02 25.76 2.20
N ALA A 391 -26.14 25.33 3.12
CA ALA A 391 -26.36 25.51 4.56
C ALA A 391 -26.44 27.00 4.93
N ASP A 392 -27.60 27.42 5.46
CA ASP A 392 -27.80 28.74 6.06
C ASP A 392 -27.39 28.70 7.52
N GLN A 393 -26.27 29.36 7.84
CA GLN A 393 -25.70 29.36 9.19
C GLN A 393 -26.58 30.07 10.23
N ASN A 394 -27.61 30.80 9.80
CA ASN A 394 -28.53 31.51 10.69
C ASN A 394 -29.76 30.67 11.08
N ARG A 395 -29.89 29.43 10.56
CA ARG A 395 -31.02 28.53 10.85
C ARG A 395 -30.59 27.35 11.72
N PRO A 396 -31.49 26.82 12.57
CA PRO A 396 -31.22 25.59 13.32
C PRO A 396 -31.13 24.39 12.37
N PHE A 397 -30.16 23.51 12.62
CA PHE A 397 -29.98 22.26 11.90
C PHE A 397 -30.56 21.09 12.70
N HIS A 398 -31.21 20.15 11.98
CA HIS A 398 -31.73 18.91 12.54
C HIS A 398 -31.06 17.71 11.86
N VAL A 399 -30.54 16.78 12.65
CA VAL A 399 -29.90 15.54 12.15
C VAL A 399 -30.82 14.36 12.42
N VAL A 400 -31.07 13.53 11.40
CA VAL A 400 -31.93 12.35 11.51
C VAL A 400 -31.09 11.11 11.25
N GLU A 401 -30.87 10.28 12.28
CA GLU A 401 -30.21 8.98 12.14
C GLU A 401 -31.26 7.88 11.96
N TYR A 402 -31.19 7.17 10.83
CA TYR A 402 -31.99 5.98 10.57
C TYR A 402 -31.18 4.71 10.82
N LYS A 403 -31.61 3.89 11.78
CA LYS A 403 -31.17 2.50 11.95
C LYS A 403 -32.36 1.57 11.68
N PRO A 404 -32.18 0.40 11.05
CA PRO A 404 -33.27 -0.56 10.88
C PRO A 404 -33.93 -0.86 12.25
N GLY A 405 -35.19 -0.45 12.42
CA GLY A 405 -35.96 -0.61 13.67
C GLY A 405 -35.87 0.51 14.71
N ARG A 406 -35.08 1.58 14.51
CA ARG A 406 -35.04 2.78 15.39
C ARG A 406 -34.73 4.06 14.60
N LEU A 407 -35.50 5.12 14.84
CA LEU A 407 -35.31 6.44 14.22
C LEU A 407 -35.02 7.45 15.33
N ASN A 408 -33.80 8.00 15.33
CA ASN A 408 -33.37 8.99 16.33
C ASN A 408 -33.25 10.36 15.64
N VAL A 409 -34.02 11.34 16.11
CA VAL A 409 -33.91 12.74 15.66
C VAL A 409 -33.11 13.51 16.70
N VAL A 410 -31.99 14.06 16.27
CA VAL A 410 -31.06 14.83 17.09
C VAL A 410 -31.23 16.30 16.72
N ALA A 411 -31.75 17.10 17.66
CA ALA A 411 -31.94 18.54 17.47
C ALA A 411 -30.77 19.34 18.05
N ASN A 412 -30.30 20.33 17.30
CA ASN A 412 -29.30 21.36 17.66
C ASN A 412 -27.87 20.85 17.86
N ALA A 413 -27.15 20.59 16.77
CA ALA A 413 -25.69 20.56 16.78
C ALA A 413 -25.14 21.99 16.49
N PRO A 414 -24.48 22.69 17.43
CA PRO A 414 -23.67 23.84 17.07
C PRO A 414 -22.40 23.35 16.36
N PHE A 415 -22.09 23.93 15.19
CA PHE A 415 -20.79 23.74 14.55
C PHE A 415 -19.73 24.51 15.36
N ALA A 416 -18.71 23.79 15.83
CA ALA A 416 -17.42 24.35 16.22
C ALA A 416 -16.34 23.74 15.32
#